data_AF-A0A7J6GPS6-F1
#
_entry.id   AF-A0A7J6GPS6-F1
#
_cell.length_a   1.000
_cell.length_b   1.000
_cell.length_c   1.000
_cell.angle_alpha   90.00
_cell.angle_beta   90.00
_cell.angle_gamma   90.00
#
_symmetry.space_group_name_H-M   'P 1'
#
loop_
_entity.id
_entity.type
_entity.pdbx_description
1 polymer ?
#
loop_
_entity_poly.entity_id
_entity_poly.type
_entity_poly.pdbx_seq_one_letter_code
_entity_poly.pdbx_strand_id
1 'polypeptide(L)'
;MKGHYSKVMLILFIMSLGLVGTLVNGQGTRVGFYSRTCPKAESIKDKFLAKGLNTQDLVTLVGGHTIGTTACQLFRYRLYNFTTTGNGADPTINPSFLPQLRALCPDNGDGAKRVDMDTGSAANFDATFFRNLRNGRGVVESDQKLWTDPSTKPFVQRFLGERGLRSLNFNVEFGKSMVKMSNIGVKTGSDGEIRRLCTAFN
;
A
#
# COMPACT_ATOMS: atom_id res chain seq x y z
N MET A 1 23.71 42.32 41.95
CA MET A 1 23.99 40.86 41.93
C MET A 1 22.79 40.12 41.35
N LYS A 2 23.01 39.08 40.55
CA LYS A 2 22.03 38.21 39.85
C LYS A 2 21.71 38.54 38.37
N GLY A 3 22.74 38.81 37.59
CA GLY A 3 22.81 38.28 36.23
C GLY A 3 23.71 37.06 36.28
N HIS A 4 23.19 35.85 36.05
CA HIS A 4 23.96 34.64 35.66
C HIS A 4 23.08 33.38 35.52
N TYR A 5 21.84 33.37 36.05
CA TYR A 5 20.99 32.16 36.05
C TYR A 5 20.13 31.94 34.79
N SER A 6 19.87 32.95 33.97
CA SER A 6 18.93 32.82 32.83
C SER A 6 19.54 32.17 31.59
N LYS A 7 20.81 32.46 31.26
CA LYS A 7 21.47 31.91 30.07
C LYS A 7 21.90 30.44 30.25
N VAL A 8 22.32 30.05 31.45
CA VAL A 8 22.75 28.66 31.75
C VAL A 8 21.55 27.71 31.70
N MET A 9 20.38 28.14 32.20
CA MET A 9 19.17 27.32 32.19
C MET A 9 18.57 27.13 30.78
N LEU A 10 18.73 28.12 29.89
CA LEU A 10 18.29 28.02 28.50
C LEU A 10 19.22 27.12 27.66
N ILE A 11 20.53 27.16 27.91
CA ILE A 11 21.50 26.28 27.23
C ILE A 11 21.34 24.82 27.69
N LEU A 12 21.03 24.57 28.97
CA LEU A 12 20.71 23.23 29.48
C LEU A 12 19.41 22.66 28.87
N PHE A 13 18.43 23.51 28.54
CA PHE A 13 17.18 23.08 27.90
C PHE A 13 17.34 22.79 26.40
N ILE A 14 18.28 23.47 25.73
CA ILE A 14 18.58 23.22 24.31
C ILE A 14 19.49 21.99 24.15
N MET A 15 20.40 21.73 25.09
CA MET A 15 21.22 20.50 25.12
C MET A 15 20.42 19.22 25.41
N SER A 16 19.32 19.30 26.17
CA SER A 16 18.46 18.14 26.46
C SER A 16 17.49 17.79 25.33
N LEU A 17 17.22 18.72 24.40
CA LEU A 17 16.42 18.45 23.20
C LEU A 17 17.21 17.73 22.08
N GLY A 18 18.54 17.60 22.22
CA GLY A 18 19.42 17.02 21.21
C GLY A 18 19.57 15.50 21.23
N LEU A 19 18.93 14.78 22.16
CA LEU A 19 19.14 13.34 22.35
C LEU A 19 17.87 12.49 22.40
N VAL A 20 16.81 12.89 21.69
CA VAL A 20 15.74 11.95 21.32
C VAL A 20 15.89 11.60 19.85
N GLY A 21 17.00 10.91 19.55
CA GLY A 21 17.03 10.02 18.40
C GLY A 21 15.99 8.95 18.65
N THR A 22 14.75 9.17 18.18
CA THR A 22 13.77 8.09 18.13
C THR A 22 14.38 7.00 17.24
N LEU A 23 14.88 5.95 17.88
CA LEU A 23 14.97 4.65 17.24
C LEU A 23 13.53 4.28 16.89
N VAL A 24 13.11 4.64 15.68
CA VAL A 24 11.91 4.08 15.09
C VAL A 24 12.26 2.61 14.86
N ASN A 25 11.94 1.76 15.83
CA ASN A 25 12.02 0.33 15.65
C ASN A 25 10.87 -0.04 14.69
N GLY A 26 11.09 0.22 13.40
CA GLY A 26 10.23 -0.28 12.35
C GLY A 26 10.31 -1.80 12.43
N GLN A 27 9.33 -2.41 13.11
CA GLN A 27 9.12 -3.84 12.97
C GLN A 27 8.96 -4.07 11.46
N GLY A 28 10.00 -4.66 10.85
CA GLY A 28 9.92 -5.11 9.48
C GLY A 28 8.66 -5.95 9.29
N THR A 29 8.15 -5.98 8.07
CA THR A 29 7.07 -6.89 7.66
C THR A 29 7.19 -8.24 8.38
N ARG A 30 6.23 -8.56 9.26
CA ARG A 30 6.17 -9.89 9.87
C ARG A 30 5.70 -10.87 8.80
N VAL A 31 6.67 -11.51 8.13
CA VAL A 31 6.43 -12.58 7.16
C VAL A 31 5.68 -13.73 7.86
N GLY A 32 4.61 -14.21 7.21
CA GLY A 32 3.80 -15.34 7.65
C GLY A 32 2.40 -14.99 8.17
N PHE A 33 2.02 -13.71 8.28
CA PHE A 33 0.73 -13.30 8.86
C PHE A 33 -0.49 -13.80 8.04
N TYR A 34 -0.46 -13.70 6.71
CA TYR A 34 -1.49 -14.20 5.79
C TYR A 34 -1.25 -15.61 5.26
N SER A 35 -0.21 -16.32 5.72
CA SER A 35 0.17 -17.64 5.16
C SER A 35 -0.97 -18.65 5.15
N ARG A 36 -1.92 -18.51 6.10
CA ARG A 36 -3.09 -19.38 6.23
C ARG A 36 -4.39 -18.79 5.69
N THR A 37 -4.51 -17.46 5.61
CA THR A 37 -5.78 -16.77 5.30
C THR A 37 -5.79 -16.13 3.92
N CYS A 38 -4.64 -15.64 3.43
CA CYS A 38 -4.47 -15.10 2.09
C CYS A 38 -3.00 -15.31 1.64
N PRO A 39 -2.62 -16.52 1.21
CA PRO A 39 -1.24 -16.82 0.80
C PRO A 39 -0.73 -15.87 -0.30
N LYS A 40 -1.65 -15.36 -1.13
CA LYS A 40 -1.36 -14.38 -2.18
C LYS A 40 -0.90 -13.03 -1.61
N ALA A 41 -1.44 -12.57 -0.48
CA ALA A 41 -1.02 -11.33 0.16
C ALA A 41 0.34 -11.44 0.87
N GLU A 42 0.66 -12.58 1.50
CA GLU A 42 2.04 -12.80 1.99
C GLU A 42 3.04 -12.83 0.85
N SER A 43 2.71 -13.52 -0.26
CA SER A 43 3.57 -13.56 -1.43
C SER A 43 3.92 -12.16 -1.96
N ILE A 44 3.02 -11.18 -1.83
CA ILE A 44 3.28 -9.81 -2.24
C ILE A 44 4.35 -9.16 -1.35
N LYS A 45 4.26 -9.30 -0.02
CA LYS A 45 5.27 -8.75 0.89
C LYS A 45 6.65 -9.35 0.61
N ASP A 46 6.72 -10.67 0.51
CA ASP A 46 7.97 -11.38 0.28
C ASP A 46 8.63 -10.97 -1.04
N LYS A 47 7.82 -10.78 -2.10
CA LYS A 47 8.31 -10.30 -3.40
C LYS A 47 8.89 -8.89 -3.33
N PHE A 48 8.30 -7.99 -2.56
CA PHE A 48 8.83 -6.63 -2.39
C PHE A 48 10.14 -6.64 -1.59
N LEU A 49 10.18 -7.38 -0.48
CA LEU A 49 11.39 -7.52 0.35
C LEU A 49 12.55 -8.15 -0.42
N ALA A 50 12.27 -9.19 -1.21
CA ALA A 50 13.27 -9.84 -2.06
C ALA A 50 13.87 -8.89 -3.12
N LYS A 51 13.22 -7.76 -3.39
CA LYS A 51 13.70 -6.69 -4.27
C LYS A 51 14.25 -5.47 -3.53
N GLY A 52 14.44 -5.57 -2.22
CA GLY A 52 14.95 -4.48 -1.38
C GLY A 52 13.95 -3.36 -1.12
N LEU A 53 12.66 -3.59 -1.35
CA LEU A 53 11.58 -2.64 -1.07
C LEU A 53 10.94 -2.96 0.28
N ASN A 54 10.79 -1.96 1.14
CA ASN A 54 10.26 -2.15 2.49
C ASN A 54 8.71 -2.08 2.54
N THR A 55 8.12 -2.24 3.73
CA THR A 55 6.66 -2.18 3.92
C THR A 55 6.04 -0.87 3.45
N GLN A 56 6.72 0.27 3.65
CA GLN A 56 6.22 1.55 3.18
C GLN A 56 6.24 1.59 1.65
N ASP A 57 7.31 1.12 1.02
CA ASP A 57 7.40 1.06 -0.45
C ASP A 57 6.29 0.17 -1.02
N LEU A 58 5.99 -0.97 -0.38
CA LEU A 58 4.85 -1.82 -0.74
C LEU A 58 3.52 -1.05 -0.69
N VAL A 59 3.17 -0.47 0.46
CA VAL A 59 1.90 0.25 0.63
C VAL A 59 1.80 1.42 -0.34
N THR A 60 2.91 2.11 -0.56
CA THR A 60 2.99 3.28 -1.44
C THR A 60 2.79 2.87 -2.91
N LEU A 61 3.54 1.88 -3.40
CA LEU A 61 3.49 1.45 -4.80
C LEU A 61 2.16 0.78 -5.17
N VAL A 62 1.58 -0.01 -4.27
CA VAL A 62 0.21 -0.56 -4.45
C VAL A 62 -0.83 0.57 -4.52
N GLY A 63 -0.55 1.73 -3.92
CA GLY A 63 -1.35 2.94 -4.08
C GLY A 63 -1.53 3.38 -5.55
N GLY A 64 -0.70 2.90 -6.48
CA GLY A 64 -0.90 3.12 -7.91
C GLY A 64 -2.23 2.59 -8.46
N HIS A 65 -2.89 1.69 -7.73
CA HIS A 65 -4.27 1.26 -8.00
C HIS A 65 -5.33 2.38 -7.78
N THR A 66 -4.93 3.60 -7.40
CA THR A 66 -5.79 4.80 -7.44
C THR A 66 -6.31 5.11 -8.85
N ILE A 67 -5.62 4.65 -9.90
CA ILE A 67 -6.10 4.75 -11.29
C ILE A 67 -6.23 3.38 -11.95
N GLY A 68 -7.06 3.32 -12.99
CA GLY A 68 -7.23 2.14 -13.82
C GLY A 68 -8.29 1.16 -13.32
N THR A 69 -8.30 -0.02 -13.92
CA THR A 69 -9.38 -1.01 -13.77
C THR A 69 -8.83 -2.40 -13.45
N THR A 70 -9.72 -3.29 -12.99
CA THR A 70 -9.48 -4.73 -12.86
C THR A 70 -10.63 -5.53 -13.46
N ALA A 71 -10.39 -6.80 -13.78
CA ALA A 71 -11.39 -7.66 -14.40
C ALA A 71 -12.15 -8.42 -13.31
N CYS A 72 -13.47 -8.58 -13.47
CA CYS A 72 -14.33 -9.29 -12.51
C CYS A 72 -13.74 -10.65 -12.10
N GLN A 73 -13.19 -11.42 -13.04
CA GLN A 73 -12.60 -12.74 -12.76
C GLN A 73 -11.50 -12.72 -11.68
N LEU A 74 -10.79 -11.60 -11.51
CA LEU A 74 -9.67 -11.50 -10.56
C LEU A 74 -10.13 -11.36 -9.09
N PHE A 75 -11.39 -10.98 -8.85
CA PHE A 75 -11.89 -10.76 -7.49
C PHE A 75 -13.30 -11.30 -7.23
N ARG A 76 -13.98 -11.88 -8.23
CA ARG A 76 -15.35 -12.42 -8.09
C ARG A 76 -15.47 -13.46 -6.97
N TYR A 77 -14.43 -14.26 -6.72
CA TYR A 77 -14.43 -15.21 -5.60
C TYR A 77 -14.70 -14.52 -4.25
N ARG A 78 -14.26 -13.26 -4.07
CA ARG A 78 -14.54 -12.47 -2.86
C ARG A 78 -16.02 -12.09 -2.73
N LEU A 79 -16.78 -12.09 -3.81
CA LEU A 79 -18.18 -11.66 -3.80
C LEU A 79 -19.13 -12.81 -3.49
N TYR A 80 -18.73 -14.06 -3.76
CA TYR A 80 -19.64 -15.21 -3.73
C TYR A 80 -19.05 -16.43 -3.01
N ASN A 81 -17.77 -16.75 -3.23
CA ASN A 81 -17.14 -18.02 -2.83
C ASN A 81 -15.83 -17.76 -2.09
N PHE A 82 -15.89 -16.97 -1.01
CA PHE A 82 -14.70 -16.64 -0.24
C PHE A 82 -14.30 -17.80 0.67
N THR A 83 -13.11 -18.35 0.45
CA THR A 83 -12.64 -19.61 1.07
C THR A 83 -12.69 -19.61 2.59
N THR A 84 -12.49 -18.46 3.25
CA THR A 84 -12.48 -18.39 4.71
C THR A 84 -13.89 -18.46 5.32
N THR A 85 -14.94 -18.10 4.58
CA THR A 85 -16.32 -18.15 5.08
C THR A 85 -17.04 -19.45 4.74
N GLY A 86 -16.43 -20.32 3.92
CA GLY A 86 -16.96 -21.64 3.59
C GLY A 86 -18.20 -21.65 2.67
N ASN A 87 -18.82 -20.48 2.41
CA ASN A 87 -19.75 -20.13 1.34
C ASN A 87 -20.23 -18.68 1.62
N GLY A 88 -19.92 -17.71 0.74
CA GLY A 88 -20.33 -16.32 0.94
C GLY A 88 -19.28 -15.28 0.54
N ALA A 89 -19.61 -14.01 0.77
CA ALA A 89 -18.72 -12.89 0.48
C ALA A 89 -17.60 -12.75 1.51
N ASP A 90 -16.50 -12.13 1.11
CA ASP A 90 -15.40 -11.71 1.97
C ASP A 90 -15.94 -10.71 3.02
N PRO A 91 -15.82 -11.02 4.33
CA PRO A 91 -16.40 -10.21 5.41
C PRO A 91 -15.70 -8.85 5.57
N THR A 92 -14.56 -8.63 4.90
CA THR A 92 -13.86 -7.34 4.90
C THR A 92 -14.46 -6.35 3.90
N ILE A 93 -15.36 -6.80 3.02
CA ILE A 93 -16.08 -5.92 2.09
C ILE A 93 -17.19 -5.19 2.84
N ASN A 94 -17.27 -3.88 2.65
CA ASN A 94 -18.32 -3.05 3.21
C ASN A 94 -19.71 -3.56 2.75
N PRO A 95 -20.65 -3.81 3.67
CA PRO A 95 -21.98 -4.33 3.33
C PRO A 95 -22.76 -3.49 2.33
N SER A 96 -22.58 -2.16 2.33
CA SER A 96 -23.22 -1.25 1.36
C SER A 96 -22.54 -1.24 -0.01
N PHE A 97 -21.28 -1.69 -0.08
CA PHE A 97 -20.50 -1.74 -1.31
C PHE A 97 -20.61 -3.10 -2.02
N LEU A 98 -20.76 -4.19 -1.27
CA LEU A 98 -20.97 -5.54 -1.81
C LEU A 98 -22.07 -5.62 -2.89
N PRO A 99 -23.30 -5.09 -2.69
CA PRO A 99 -24.33 -5.13 -3.74
C PRO A 99 -23.94 -4.34 -4.99
N GLN A 100 -23.18 -3.23 -4.85
CA GLN A 100 -22.67 -2.47 -5.99
C GLN A 100 -21.68 -3.31 -6.81
N LEU A 101 -20.72 -3.97 -6.14
CA LEU A 101 -19.78 -4.87 -6.81
C LEU A 101 -20.47 -6.07 -7.46
N ARG A 102 -21.50 -6.64 -6.84
CA ARG A 102 -22.28 -7.75 -7.41
C ARG A 102 -23.10 -7.32 -8.63
N ALA A 103 -23.63 -6.11 -8.65
CA ALA A 103 -24.29 -5.55 -9.83
C ALA A 103 -23.30 -5.34 -10.99
N LEU A 104 -22.07 -4.93 -10.68
CA LEU A 104 -21.01 -4.81 -11.66
C LEU A 104 -20.51 -6.18 -12.13
N CYS A 105 -20.34 -7.13 -11.22
CA CYS A 105 -19.79 -8.46 -11.47
C CYS A 105 -20.73 -9.57 -10.95
N PRO A 106 -21.82 -9.90 -11.68
CA PRO A 106 -22.69 -11.02 -11.32
C PRO A 106 -21.92 -12.35 -11.29
N ASP A 107 -22.41 -13.33 -10.52
CA ASP A 107 -21.74 -14.63 -10.32
C ASP A 107 -21.46 -15.35 -11.65
N ASN A 108 -22.51 -15.47 -12.48
CA ASN A 108 -22.45 -15.99 -13.84
C ASN A 108 -22.26 -14.90 -14.92
N GLY A 109 -21.69 -13.75 -14.53
CA GLY A 109 -21.45 -12.63 -15.46
C GLY A 109 -20.15 -12.75 -16.25
N ASP A 110 -19.95 -11.85 -17.21
CA ASP A 110 -18.69 -11.74 -17.96
C ASP A 110 -17.49 -11.50 -17.02
N GLY A 111 -16.52 -12.42 -17.06
CA GLY A 111 -15.29 -12.35 -16.26
C GLY A 111 -14.31 -11.26 -16.71
N ALA A 112 -14.37 -10.85 -17.98
CA ALA A 112 -13.49 -9.84 -18.58
C ALA A 112 -13.96 -8.41 -18.29
N LYS A 113 -15.24 -8.23 -17.92
CA LYS A 113 -15.81 -6.93 -17.56
C LYS A 113 -14.91 -6.19 -16.55
N ARG A 114 -14.69 -4.91 -16.87
CA ARG A 114 -13.76 -4.02 -16.14
C ARG A 114 -14.49 -3.26 -15.05
N VAL A 115 -13.84 -3.14 -13.90
CA VAL A 115 -14.29 -2.37 -12.74
C VAL A 115 -13.16 -1.47 -12.28
N ASP A 116 -13.48 -0.23 -11.96
CA ASP A 116 -12.53 0.74 -11.43
C ASP A 116 -11.91 0.25 -10.11
N MET A 117 -10.59 0.36 -10.00
CA MET A 117 -9.87 -0.01 -8.78
C MET A 117 -10.08 1.00 -7.65
N ASP A 118 -10.33 2.27 -8.00
CA ASP A 118 -10.59 3.36 -7.06
C ASP A 118 -11.98 3.97 -7.28
N THR A 119 -12.95 3.46 -6.53
CA THR A 119 -14.34 3.89 -6.69
C THR A 119 -14.50 5.36 -6.33
N GLY A 120 -14.91 6.16 -7.32
CA GLY A 120 -15.13 7.60 -7.18
C GLY A 120 -13.92 8.49 -7.50
N SER A 121 -12.75 7.92 -7.83
CA SER A 121 -11.58 8.70 -8.28
C SER A 121 -10.70 7.99 -9.32
N ALA A 122 -11.23 7.02 -10.07
CA ALA A 122 -10.47 6.16 -10.99
C ALA A 122 -9.65 6.87 -12.09
N ALA A 123 -9.93 8.15 -12.34
CA ALA A 123 -9.21 8.98 -13.30
C ALA A 123 -8.18 9.94 -12.66
N ASN A 124 -8.12 10.01 -11.33
CA ASN A 124 -7.22 10.91 -10.62
C ASN A 124 -6.19 10.11 -9.84
N PHE A 125 -4.93 10.55 -9.88
CA PHE A 125 -3.90 9.95 -9.06
C PHE A 125 -3.87 10.62 -7.69
N ASP A 126 -4.56 10.03 -6.70
CA ASP A 126 -4.74 10.63 -5.38
C ASP A 126 -4.82 9.60 -4.23
N ALA A 127 -5.11 10.07 -3.01
CA ALA A 127 -5.18 9.22 -1.82
C ALA A 127 -6.56 8.58 -1.58
N THR A 128 -7.49 8.66 -2.53
CA THR A 128 -8.84 8.09 -2.45
C THR A 128 -8.81 6.58 -2.36
N PHE A 129 -7.84 5.94 -3.02
CA PHE A 129 -7.52 4.54 -2.84
C PHE A 129 -7.43 4.14 -1.35
N PHE A 130 -6.59 4.82 -0.57
CA PHE A 130 -6.42 4.53 0.86
C PHE A 130 -7.70 4.75 1.66
N ARG A 131 -8.49 5.77 1.31
CA ARG A 131 -9.78 6.07 1.94
C ARG A 131 -10.80 4.97 1.65
N ASN A 132 -10.79 4.42 0.43
CA ASN A 132 -11.60 3.28 0.06
C ASN A 132 -11.20 2.03 0.86
N LEU A 133 -9.90 1.76 1.03
CA LEU A 133 -9.45 0.65 1.86
C LEU A 133 -9.93 0.76 3.31
N ARG A 134 -9.81 1.95 3.93
CA ARG A 134 -10.31 2.22 5.28
C ARG A 134 -11.79 1.88 5.42
N ASN A 135 -12.57 2.21 4.40
CA ASN A 135 -14.02 2.06 4.40
C ASN A 135 -14.48 0.66 3.96
N GLY A 136 -13.58 -0.33 3.79
CA GLY A 136 -13.92 -1.67 3.33
C GLY A 136 -14.29 -1.74 1.84
N ARG A 137 -13.78 -0.81 1.03
CA ARG A 137 -14.10 -0.65 -0.39
C ARG A 137 -12.94 -0.99 -1.33
N GLY A 138 -11.91 -1.71 -0.85
CA GLY A 138 -10.87 -2.26 -1.70
C GLY A 138 -11.43 -3.37 -2.60
N VAL A 139 -11.28 -3.22 -3.92
CA VAL A 139 -11.88 -4.13 -4.92
C VAL A 139 -11.24 -5.51 -4.92
N VAL A 140 -9.90 -5.58 -4.91
CA VAL A 140 -9.15 -6.83 -4.82
C VAL A 140 -8.73 -7.13 -3.38
N GLU A 141 -8.58 -8.42 -3.06
CA GLU A 141 -8.30 -8.85 -1.68
C GLU A 141 -6.97 -8.30 -1.16
N SER A 142 -5.92 -8.35 -1.99
CA SER A 142 -4.59 -7.86 -1.66
C SER A 142 -4.59 -6.41 -1.18
N ASP A 143 -5.45 -5.58 -1.77
CA ASP A 143 -5.53 -4.17 -1.45
C ASP A 143 -6.26 -3.98 -0.12
N GLN A 144 -7.40 -4.66 0.07
CA GLN A 144 -8.16 -4.59 1.31
C GLN A 144 -7.36 -5.13 2.52
N LYS A 145 -6.41 -6.04 2.28
CA LYS A 145 -5.45 -6.50 3.29
C LYS A 145 -4.56 -5.38 3.83
N LEU A 146 -4.21 -4.36 3.04
CA LEU A 146 -3.36 -3.27 3.53
C LEU A 146 -3.96 -2.53 4.74
N TRP A 147 -5.30 -2.48 4.85
CA TRP A 147 -5.99 -1.88 5.99
C TRP A 147 -6.16 -2.83 7.18
N THR A 148 -6.25 -4.13 6.93
CA THR A 148 -6.49 -5.14 7.98
C THR A 148 -5.20 -5.72 8.55
N ASP A 149 -4.06 -5.59 7.86
CA ASP A 149 -2.75 -5.97 8.40
C ASP A 149 -2.25 -5.00 9.48
N PRO A 150 -1.79 -5.49 10.64
CA PRO A 150 -1.10 -4.65 11.62
C PRO A 150 0.18 -3.97 11.10
N SER A 151 0.91 -4.59 10.18
CA SER A 151 2.20 -4.11 9.65
C SER A 151 2.05 -3.04 8.56
N THR A 152 0.96 -3.06 7.77
CA THR A 152 0.73 -2.06 6.70
C THR A 152 -0.25 -0.96 7.09
N LYS A 153 -1.23 -1.25 7.97
CA LYS A 153 -2.26 -0.30 8.41
C LYS A 153 -1.69 1.03 8.91
N PRO A 154 -0.59 1.09 9.69
CA PRO A 154 -0.01 2.35 10.11
C PRO A 154 0.40 3.27 8.95
N PHE A 155 0.88 2.71 7.83
CA PHE A 155 1.24 3.51 6.64
C PHE A 155 -0.01 4.03 5.92
N VAL A 156 -1.05 3.21 5.79
CA VAL A 156 -2.35 3.65 5.26
C VAL A 156 -2.93 4.80 6.11
N GLN A 157 -2.90 4.68 7.43
CA GLN A 157 -3.34 5.74 8.35
C GLN A 157 -2.52 7.03 8.20
N ARG A 158 -1.22 6.93 7.94
CA ARG A 158 -0.36 8.11 7.71
C ARG A 158 -0.65 8.81 6.39
N PHE A 159 -1.00 8.09 5.32
CA PHE A 159 -1.45 8.69 4.07
C PHE A 159 -2.82 9.38 4.20
N LEU A 160 -3.66 8.92 5.14
CA LEU A 160 -4.95 9.54 5.47
C LEU A 160 -4.86 10.66 6.52
N GLY A 161 -3.68 10.89 7.10
CA GLY A 161 -3.50 11.88 8.17
C GLY A 161 -4.15 11.49 9.51
N GLU A 162 -4.40 10.20 9.74
CA GLU A 162 -5.15 9.70 10.91
C GLU A 162 -4.28 9.31 12.11
N ARG A 163 -2.97 9.08 11.93
CA ARG A 163 -2.10 8.58 13.02
C ARG A 163 -0.65 9.04 12.90
N GLY A 164 -0.09 9.51 14.04
CA GLY A 164 1.35 9.71 14.26
C GLY A 164 1.89 11.09 13.84
N LEU A 165 3.03 11.49 14.43
CA LEU A 165 3.66 12.82 14.38
C LEU A 165 3.90 13.43 12.98
N ARG A 166 3.67 12.71 11.87
CA ARG A 166 3.79 13.23 10.50
C ARG A 166 2.98 12.40 9.48
N SER A 167 1.98 13.04 8.88
CA SER A 167 1.28 12.55 7.70
C SER A 167 2.25 12.33 6.53
N LEU A 168 2.00 11.30 5.73
CA LEU A 168 2.73 11.07 4.49
C LEU A 168 2.00 11.77 3.33
N ASN A 169 2.75 12.43 2.45
CA ASN A 169 2.20 12.92 1.20
C ASN A 169 2.31 11.80 0.15
N PHE A 170 1.17 11.29 -0.31
CA PHE A 170 1.12 10.15 -1.22
C PHE A 170 1.94 10.37 -2.49
N ASN A 171 1.75 11.49 -3.20
CA ASN A 171 2.44 11.74 -4.47
C ASN A 171 3.96 11.83 -4.29
N VAL A 172 4.42 12.43 -3.18
CA VAL A 172 5.85 12.53 -2.87
C VAL A 172 6.45 11.16 -2.55
N GLU A 173 5.81 10.38 -1.70
CA GLU A 173 6.31 9.05 -1.34
C GLU A 173 6.23 8.10 -2.53
N PHE A 174 5.18 8.21 -3.36
CA PHE A 174 5.05 7.44 -4.61
C PHE A 174 6.23 7.71 -5.54
N GLY A 175 6.58 8.98 -5.76
CA GLY A 175 7.77 9.34 -6.53
C GLY A 175 9.06 8.72 -5.98
N LYS A 176 9.26 8.77 -4.66
CA LYS A 176 10.45 8.16 -4.01
C LYS A 176 10.48 6.64 -4.19
N SER A 177 9.37 5.96 -3.95
CA SER A 177 9.29 4.50 -4.10
C SER A 177 9.40 4.07 -5.56
N MET A 178 8.89 4.85 -6.51
CA MET A 178 9.09 4.63 -7.95
C MET A 178 10.57 4.74 -8.35
N VAL A 179 11.30 5.73 -7.83
CA VAL A 179 12.75 5.85 -8.06
C VAL A 179 13.52 4.67 -7.46
N LYS A 180 13.17 4.22 -6.24
CA LYS A 180 13.78 3.00 -5.69
C LYS A 180 13.50 1.79 -6.59
N MET A 181 12.25 1.63 -7.01
CA MET A 181 11.85 0.50 -7.86
C MET A 181 12.54 0.53 -9.23
N SER A 182 12.72 1.72 -9.82
CA SER A 182 13.37 1.87 -11.13
C SER A 182 14.85 1.56 -11.11
N ASN A 183 15.49 1.58 -9.93
CA ASN A 183 16.92 1.26 -9.76
C ASN A 183 17.18 -0.24 -9.53
N ILE A 184 16.14 -1.08 -9.47
CA ILE A 184 16.30 -2.52 -9.25
C ILE A 184 16.84 -3.20 -10.51
N GLY A 185 18.02 -3.80 -10.41
CA GLY A 185 18.58 -4.65 -11.47
C GLY A 185 18.85 -3.93 -12.79
N VAL A 186 19.06 -2.60 -12.73
CA VAL A 186 19.41 -1.80 -13.90
C VAL A 186 20.75 -2.27 -14.44
N LYS A 187 20.80 -2.54 -15.75
CA LYS A 187 22.04 -2.84 -16.43
C LYS A 187 22.72 -1.54 -16.87
N THR A 188 24.04 -1.45 -16.68
CA THR A 188 24.83 -0.25 -16.96
C THR A 188 26.11 -0.61 -17.71
N GLY A 189 26.77 0.38 -18.32
CA GLY A 189 27.99 0.15 -19.09
C GLY A 189 27.75 -0.78 -20.28
N SER A 190 28.53 -1.86 -20.37
CA SER A 190 28.41 -2.90 -21.39
C SER A 190 27.43 -4.02 -21.04
N ASP A 191 26.78 -3.97 -19.87
CA ASP A 191 25.82 -5.00 -19.49
C ASP A 191 24.50 -4.77 -20.23
N GLY A 192 24.25 -5.56 -21.28
CA GLY A 192 23.03 -5.49 -22.09
C GLY A 192 23.22 -4.79 -23.44
N GLU A 193 22.12 -4.29 -24.00
CA GLU A 193 22.09 -3.71 -25.34
C GLU A 193 21.07 -2.57 -25.45
N ILE A 194 21.30 -1.65 -26.38
CA ILE A 194 20.29 -0.67 -26.79
C ILE A 194 19.42 -1.32 -27.86
N ARG A 195 18.21 -1.72 -27.48
CA ARG A 195 17.27 -2.37 -28.40
C ARG A 195 16.79 -1.39 -29.47
N ARG A 196 16.80 -1.85 -30.73
CA ARG A 196 16.15 -1.13 -31.84
C ARG A 196 14.64 -1.31 -31.82
N LEU A 197 14.19 -2.48 -31.38
CA LEU A 197 12.78 -2.83 -31.23
C LEU A 197 12.58 -3.48 -29.86
N CYS A 198 11.73 -2.89 -29.00
CA CYS A 198 11.56 -3.37 -27.62
C CYS A 198 11.07 -4.83 -27.51
N THR A 199 10.37 -5.32 -28.53
CA THR A 199 9.78 -6.66 -28.61
C THR A 199 10.72 -7.73 -29.17
N ALA A 200 11.94 -7.36 -29.58
CA ALA A 200 12.93 -8.28 -30.12
C ALA A 200 14.30 -8.08 -29.47
N PHE A 201 15.14 -9.11 -29.52
CA PHE A 201 16.58 -8.99 -29.31
C PHE A 201 17.22 -8.46 -30.61
N ASN A 202 18.34 -7.75 -30.49
CA ASN A 202 19.07 -7.33 -31.68
C ASN A 202 19.83 -8.48 -32.33
#